data_AF-A0A0M3HHG4-F1
#
_entry.id   AF-A0A0M3HHG4-F1
#
_cell.length_a   1.000
_cell.length_b   1.000
_cell.length_c   1.000
_cell.angle_alpha   90.00
_cell.angle_beta   90.00
_cell.angle_gamma   90.00
#
_symmetry.space_group_name_H-M   'P 1'
#
loop_
_entity.id
_entity.type
_entity.pdbx_description
1 polymer ?
#
loop_
_entity_poly.entity_id
_entity_poly.type
_entity_poly.pdbx_seq_one_letter_code
_entity_poly.pdbx_strand_id
1 'polypeptide(L)'
;MISSLRRKFSVSADVHTKSPYQTTMSNKWVSALHDYSAGINSLPTCIGLSDLYGDGDYKLIIGDIGTGKYNMRLKVFKGLTLIGESVLTDVPSAVVPFINELVGSQFFVSS
;
A
#
# COMPACT_ATOMS: atom_id res chain seq x y z
N MET A 1 34.93 13.62 -4.58
CA MET A 1 33.66 12.99 -4.18
C MET A 1 32.87 12.72 -5.44
N ILE A 2 32.52 11.46 -5.65
CA ILE A 2 32.27 10.82 -6.96
C ILE A 2 30.77 10.92 -7.32
N SER A 3 30.54 11.39 -8.55
CA SER A 3 29.48 11.09 -9.54
C SER A 3 28.05 10.70 -9.10
N SER A 4 27.05 11.21 -9.83
CA SER A 4 26.25 10.33 -10.72
C SER A 4 25.30 11.13 -11.61
N LEU A 5 25.78 11.44 -12.82
CA LEU A 5 24.94 11.89 -13.93
C LEU A 5 24.32 10.62 -14.55
N ARG A 6 23.07 10.28 -14.22
CA ARG A 6 22.38 9.17 -14.90
C ARG A 6 22.00 9.62 -16.31
N ARG A 7 22.85 9.28 -17.28
CA ARG A 7 22.54 9.31 -18.70
C ARG A 7 21.37 8.37 -18.96
N LYS A 8 20.27 8.92 -19.46
CA LYS A 8 19.25 8.19 -20.20
C LYS A 8 19.94 7.48 -21.38
N PHE A 9 19.85 6.17 -21.44
CA PHE A 9 20.07 5.43 -22.67
C PHE A 9 18.70 4.99 -23.19
N SER A 10 18.34 5.52 -24.35
CA SER A 10 17.31 4.97 -25.22
C SER A 10 18.01 3.96 -26.14
N VAL A 11 17.47 2.75 -26.25
CA VAL A 11 17.86 1.77 -27.27
C VAL A 11 16.59 1.32 -27.96
N SER A 12 16.56 1.47 -29.28
CA SER A 12 15.47 1.07 -30.17
C SER A 12 16.04 0.19 -31.28
N ALA A 13 15.45 -1.01 -31.47
CA ALA A 13 15.45 -1.91 -32.65
C ALA A 13 16.82 -2.41 -33.19
N ASP A 14 17.06 -3.61 -33.74
CA ASP A 14 16.32 -4.84 -34.02
C ASP A 14 17.38 -5.92 -34.38
N VAL A 15 17.32 -7.14 -33.82
CA VAL A 15 17.80 -8.37 -34.49
C VAL A 15 16.93 -9.53 -33.98
N HIS A 16 16.14 -10.11 -34.88
CA HIS A 16 15.34 -11.30 -34.62
C HIS A 16 16.19 -12.57 -34.82
N THR A 17 17.00 -12.93 -33.82
CA THR A 17 17.52 -14.29 -33.67
C THR A 17 16.62 -15.05 -32.70
N LYS A 18 15.59 -15.72 -33.23
CA LYS A 18 14.74 -16.62 -32.46
C LYS A 18 15.53 -17.84 -32.01
N SER A 19 16.00 -17.83 -30.75
CA SER A 19 16.23 -19.05 -29.99
C SER A 19 14.88 -19.73 -29.71
N PRO A 20 14.74 -21.07 -29.85
CA PRO A 20 13.43 -21.74 -29.81
C PRO A 20 12.74 -21.79 -28.43
N TYR A 21 13.27 -21.09 -27.42
CA TYR A 21 12.67 -21.00 -26.09
C TYR A 21 12.74 -19.58 -25.53
N GLN A 22 12.08 -18.62 -26.19
CA GLN A 22 11.68 -17.37 -25.54
C GLN A 22 10.21 -17.49 -25.13
N THR A 23 9.98 -18.03 -23.94
CA THR A 23 8.73 -17.78 -23.22
C THR A 23 8.66 -16.26 -23.04
N THR A 24 7.84 -15.59 -23.84
CA THR A 24 7.51 -14.18 -23.62
C THR A 24 6.87 -14.10 -22.24
N MET A 25 7.67 -13.72 -21.25
CA MET A 25 7.21 -13.45 -19.88
C MET A 25 6.40 -12.15 -19.93
N SER A 26 5.19 -12.23 -20.50
CA SER A 26 4.27 -11.11 -20.51
C SER A 26 3.85 -10.86 -19.09
N ASN A 27 4.00 -9.61 -18.68
CA ASN A 27 3.56 -9.18 -17.37
C ASN A 27 2.02 -9.28 -17.32
N LYS A 28 1.48 -10.11 -16.42
CA LYS A 28 0.03 -10.32 -16.24
C LYS A 28 -0.61 -9.29 -15.31
N TRP A 29 0.17 -8.39 -14.72
CA TRP A 29 -0.34 -7.36 -13.81
C TRP A 29 -1.11 -6.28 -14.56
N VAL A 30 -2.28 -5.92 -14.02
CA VAL A 30 -3.06 -4.75 -14.47
C VAL A 30 -2.81 -3.61 -13.48
N SER A 31 -2.44 -2.43 -14.00
CA SER A 31 -2.30 -1.24 -13.17
C SER A 31 -3.68 -0.70 -12.79
N ALA A 32 -4.06 -0.81 -11.52
CA ALA A 32 -5.35 -0.35 -11.02
C ALA A 32 -5.32 1.13 -10.59
N LEU A 33 -4.27 1.54 -9.87
CA LEU A 33 -4.06 2.89 -9.39
C LEU A 33 -2.57 3.15 -9.22
N HIS A 34 -2.13 4.36 -9.61
CA HIS A 34 -0.80 4.84 -9.33
C HIS A 34 -0.87 6.30 -8.86
N ASP A 35 -0.70 6.53 -7.55
CA ASP A 35 -0.78 7.87 -6.94
C ASP A 35 0.44 8.18 -6.06
N TYR A 36 1.27 9.13 -6.50
CA TYR A 36 2.43 9.61 -5.75
C TYR A 36 2.07 10.66 -4.68
N SER A 37 0.87 11.24 -4.74
CA SER A 37 0.42 12.32 -3.87
C SER A 37 -0.37 11.81 -2.65
N ALA A 38 -0.60 10.49 -2.54
CA ALA A 38 -1.37 9.88 -1.47
C ALA A 38 -0.79 10.14 -0.06
N GLY A 39 0.52 10.42 0.05
CA GLY A 39 1.15 10.83 1.30
C GLY A 39 1.02 9.81 2.42
N ILE A 40 1.10 8.51 2.09
CA ILE A 40 1.02 7.41 3.05
C ILE A 40 2.44 7.00 3.46
N ASN A 41 2.75 7.12 4.75
CA ASN A 41 4.00 6.61 5.32
C ASN A 41 3.71 5.47 6.31
N SER A 42 3.87 4.22 5.88
CA SER A 42 3.48 3.06 6.68
C SER A 42 4.42 1.87 6.48
N LEU A 43 4.36 0.92 7.41
CA LEU A 43 5.02 -0.38 7.32
C LEU A 43 4.00 -1.42 6.83
N PRO A 44 4.44 -2.50 6.17
CA PRO A 44 3.54 -3.57 5.73
C PRO A 44 2.70 -4.17 6.87
N THR A 45 3.23 -4.21 8.09
CA THR A 45 2.53 -4.70 9.29
C THR A 45 1.44 -3.75 9.80
N CYS A 46 1.46 -2.49 9.37
CA CYS A 46 0.50 -1.46 9.75
C CYS A 46 -0.61 -1.30 8.70
N ILE A 47 -0.72 -2.23 7.76
CA ILE A 47 -1.72 -2.21 6.69
C ILE A 47 -2.61 -3.45 6.84
N GLY A 48 -3.92 -3.24 6.88
CA GLY A 48 -4.93 -4.29 6.99
C GLY A 48 -6.09 -4.08 6.03
N LEU A 49 -6.71 -5.17 5.60
CA LEU A 49 -7.98 -5.17 4.85
C LEU A 49 -9.05 -5.80 5.71
N SER A 50 -10.22 -5.16 5.82
CA SER A 50 -11.34 -5.71 6.57
C SER A 50 -12.68 -5.20 6.07
N ASP A 51 -13.69 -6.07 6.12
CA ASP A 51 -15.09 -5.68 5.94
C ASP A 51 -15.63 -5.12 7.26
N LEU A 52 -15.47 -3.81 7.44
CA LEU A 52 -15.84 -3.12 8.68
C LEU A 52 -17.36 -3.07 8.93
N TYR A 53 -18.16 -3.16 7.88
CA TYR A 53 -19.61 -2.99 7.97
C TYR A 53 -20.39 -4.29 7.75
N GLY A 54 -19.73 -5.36 7.31
CA GLY A 54 -20.38 -6.62 6.96
C GLY A 54 -21.17 -6.53 5.65
N ASP A 55 -20.88 -5.55 4.79
CA ASP A 55 -21.58 -5.31 3.53
C ASP A 55 -20.88 -5.94 2.33
N GLY A 56 -19.76 -6.66 2.55
CA GLY A 56 -18.90 -7.22 1.53
C GLY A 56 -17.94 -6.21 0.89
N ASP A 57 -17.97 -4.94 1.30
CA ASP A 57 -17.11 -3.89 0.76
C ASP A 57 -15.91 -3.62 1.69
N TYR A 58 -14.82 -4.34 1.41
CA TYR A 58 -13.59 -4.29 2.19
C TYR A 58 -12.97 -2.89 2.19
N LYS A 59 -12.62 -2.43 3.38
CA LYS A 59 -11.87 -1.19 3.60
C LYS A 59 -10.39 -1.49 3.75
N LEU A 60 -9.58 -0.53 3.30
CA LEU A 60 -8.14 -0.51 3.53
C LEU A 60 -7.84 0.35 4.75
N ILE A 61 -7.28 -0.27 5.78
CA ILE A 61 -6.89 0.38 7.04
C ILE A 61 -5.38 0.53 7.02
N ILE A 62 -4.89 1.73 7.33
CA ILE A 62 -3.47 2.05 7.33
C ILE A 62 -3.12 2.82 8.60
N GLY A 63 -2.20 2.29 9.39
CA GLY A 63 -1.48 3.04 10.43
C GLY A 63 -0.39 3.88 9.79
N ASP A 64 -0.64 5.17 9.61
CA ASP A 64 0.32 6.14 9.13
C ASP A 64 1.25 6.56 10.29
N ILE A 65 2.54 6.36 10.07
CA ILE A 65 3.62 6.65 11.03
C ILE A 65 3.94 8.16 11.04
N GLY A 66 3.49 8.91 10.03
CA GLY A 66 3.78 10.34 9.91
C GLY A 66 5.29 10.59 9.88
N THR A 67 5.80 11.37 10.83
CA THR A 67 7.26 11.58 10.98
C THR A 67 7.90 10.69 12.05
N GLY A 68 7.14 9.77 12.64
CA GLY A 68 7.54 8.98 13.81
C GLY A 68 7.48 9.74 15.14
N LYS A 69 7.20 11.05 15.11
CA LYS A 69 7.01 11.89 16.31
C LYS A 69 5.71 12.68 16.28
N TYR A 70 5.25 13.03 15.08
CA TYR A 70 4.07 13.86 14.87
C TYR A 70 3.24 13.31 13.71
N ASN A 71 1.95 13.63 13.72
CA ASN A 71 0.98 13.30 12.67
C ASN A 71 0.82 11.79 12.42
N MET A 72 0.92 10.97 13.47
CA MET A 72 0.57 9.56 13.41
C MET A 72 -0.95 9.43 13.37
N ARG A 73 -1.47 8.68 12.40
CA ARG A 73 -2.91 8.62 12.15
C ARG A 73 -3.31 7.24 11.65
N LEU A 74 -4.45 6.76 12.11
CA LEU A 74 -5.12 5.61 11.55
C LEU A 74 -6.08 6.08 10.46
N LYS A 75 -5.82 5.69 9.21
CA LYS A 75 -6.59 6.07 8.02
C LYS A 75 -7.39 4.88 7.51
N VAL A 76 -8.64 5.11 7.12
CA VAL A 76 -9.55 4.09 6.57
C VAL A 76 -10.01 4.54 5.19
N PHE A 77 -9.76 3.73 4.17
CA PHE A 77 -10.11 3.99 2.78
C PHE A 77 -11.21 3.05 2.29
N LYS A 78 -12.14 3.60 1.50
CA LYS A 78 -13.10 2.86 0.67
C LYS A 78 -12.76 3.14 -0.79
N GLY A 79 -12.22 2.14 -1.49
CA GLY A 79 -11.66 2.36 -2.83
C GLY A 79 -10.56 3.42 -2.80
N LEU A 80 -10.75 4.53 -3.52
CA LEU A 80 -9.80 5.65 -3.60
C LEU A 80 -10.07 6.77 -2.59
N THR A 81 -11.12 6.65 -1.79
CA THR A 81 -11.59 7.72 -0.90
C THR A 81 -11.24 7.43 0.55
N LEU A 82 -10.66 8.41 1.25
CA LEU A 82 -10.48 8.38 2.69
C LEU A 82 -11.84 8.61 3.37
N ILE A 83 -12.33 7.61 4.11
CA ILE A 83 -13.65 7.64 4.77
C ILE A 83 -13.56 7.82 6.29
N GLY A 84 -12.38 7.63 6.87
CA GLY A 84 -12.18 7.77 8.31
C GLY A 84 -10.72 8.04 8.65
N GLU A 85 -10.51 8.88 9.66
CA GLU A 85 -9.19 9.19 10.16
C GLU A 85 -9.24 9.39 11.68
N SER A 86 -8.28 8.81 12.40
CA SER A 86 -8.13 8.99 13.84
C SER A 86 -6.67 9.30 14.17
N VAL A 87 -6.43 10.23 15.09
CA VAL A 87 -5.08 10.51 15.58
C VAL A 87 -4.60 9.35 16.46
N LEU A 88 -3.36 8.92 16.28
CA LEU A 88 -2.70 7.93 17.12
C LEU A 88 -1.81 8.64 18.15
N THR A 89 -1.76 8.09 19.36
CA THR A 89 -0.95 8.63 20.46
C THR A 89 0.54 8.28 20.33
N ASP A 90 0.86 7.20 19.63
CA ASP A 90 2.22 6.71 19.41
C ASP A 90 2.35 6.05 18.03
N VAL A 91 3.58 5.73 17.63
CA VAL A 91 3.90 5.09 16.36
C VAL A 91 3.31 3.69 16.33
N PRO A 92 2.50 3.33 15.32
CA PRO A 92 1.98 1.98 15.22
C PRO A 92 3.08 1.00 14.79
N SER A 93 3.22 -0.11 15.51
CA SER A 93 4.05 -1.26 15.14
C SER A 93 3.30 -2.28 14.29
N ALA A 94 1.98 -2.44 14.51
CA ALA A 94 1.12 -3.30 13.72
C ALA A 94 -0.34 -2.86 13.75
N VAL A 95 -1.09 -3.17 12.69
CA VAL A 95 -2.55 -3.04 12.60
C VAL A 95 -3.11 -4.40 12.19
N VAL A 96 -3.93 -5.00 13.05
CA VAL A 96 -4.48 -6.34 12.81
C VAL A 96 -6.00 -6.28 12.84
N PRO A 97 -6.68 -6.54 11.70
CA PRO A 97 -8.12 -6.70 11.70
C PRO A 97 -8.50 -8.03 12.36
N PHE A 98 -9.56 -8.02 13.15
CA PHE A 98 -10.12 -9.21 13.78
C PHE A 98 -11.65 -9.11 13.85
N ILE A 99 -12.30 -10.26 14.02
CA ILE A 99 -13.76 -10.32 14.15
C ILE A 99 -14.07 -10.57 15.63
N ASN A 100 -14.88 -9.70 16.21
CA ASN A 100 -15.46 -9.91 17.52
C ASN A 100 -16.92 -10.34 17.34
N GLU A 101 -17.31 -11.49 17.87
CA GLU A 101 -18.67 -12.02 17.73
C GLU A 101 -19.76 -11.07 18.25
N LEU A 102 -19.44 -10.20 19.21
CA LEU A 102 -20.42 -9.30 19.84
C LEU A 102 -20.57 -7.96 19.13
N VAL A 103 -19.55 -7.51 18.40
CA VAL A 103 -19.45 -6.13 17.90
C VAL A 103 -19.15 -6.07 16.40
N GLY A 104 -18.81 -7.21 15.79
CA GLY A 104 -18.44 -7.31 14.39
C GLY A 104 -16.94 -7.07 14.16
N SER A 105 -16.62 -6.61 12.95
CA SER A 105 -15.24 -6.40 12.53
C SER A 105 -14.61 -5.19 13.23
N GLN A 106 -13.41 -5.39 13.78
CA GLN A 106 -12.61 -4.38 14.46
C GLN A 106 -11.15 -4.49 14.03
N PHE A 107 -10.34 -3.56 14.49
CA PHE A 107 -8.89 -3.59 14.32
C PHE A 107 -8.20 -3.25 15.63
N PHE A 108 -7.13 -3.98 15.91
CA PHE A 108 -6.21 -3.68 16.99
C PHE A 108 -4.99 -2.94 16.42
N VAL A 109 -4.60 -1.83 17.06
CA VAL A 109 -3.39 -1.09 16.74
C VAL A 109 -2.40 -1.33 17.86
N SER A 110 -1.27 -1.97 17.54
CA SER A 110 -0.15 -2.13 18.44
C SER A 110 0.74 -0.89 18.36
N SER A 111 1.16 -0.34 19.49
CA SER A 111 2.20 0.69 19.61
C SER A 111 3.50 0.02 20.02
#